data_AF-A0ABD3N8Q2-F1
#
_entry.id   AF-A0ABD3N8Q2-F1
#
_cell.length_a   1.000
_cell.length_b   1.000
_cell.length_c   1.000
_cell.angle_alpha   90.00
_cell.angle_beta   90.00
_cell.angle_gamma   90.00
#
_symmetry.space_group_name_H-M   'P 1'
#
loop_
_entity.id
_entity.type
_entity.pdbx_description
1 polymer ?
#
loop_
_entity_poly.entity_id
_entity_poly.type
_entity_poly.pdbx_seq_one_letter_code
_entity_poly.pdbx_strand_id
1 'polypeptide(L)'
;MAAAASPTSAAAPTNQELTNLTSLSNHASILFATDEWFATAENLLNDAPPTFVPDLFCEQGKVMDGWETRRRRSAGHDWCIIQLCSGSSNDTGHLLDDRTYMLSHIELDTAYFTGNQAPRVSIEAMRVIRPSITNVEDADDYLYNWIPGATTRLARGPGGKGVRGMGQSPSAIARALQACQSVARRLPNNNDNSNGDWITILPMTPLQPGYETSRYHTFEIMDEVKRQIEELGGVTHLKLNYYPDGGVARIKVFGHPCIHPRDEVGRVGLSSGISTKTSETANSASGPAIHPHSSPNPPPSAQTQYPYIELSSELHGGLGLACSNKHYGVPSNLLRPHPGKDMGDGWETARHPNRPSIVVQDPITRLQDTHLKDWCVIKLGLGGASDSEGIARIIVDTRHFKGNFPESVTIDGCCAGSVNRVVSDDDVCKSAGIDDDSDNNGSIQWFPLVKRTHLTADAEHEFLRERGHIVNGQRGVTHVRISITPDGGISRVRIYGSPAVPMRSDMRSHL
;
A
#
# COMPACT_ATOMS: atom_id res chain seq x y z
N MET A 1 -51.60 25.73 -2.76
CA MET A 1 -51.23 24.30 -2.62
C MET A 1 -49.93 24.11 -3.37
N ALA A 2 -48.81 24.09 -2.65
CA ALA A 2 -47.48 23.92 -3.22
C ALA A 2 -47.12 22.42 -3.21
N ALA A 3 -46.68 21.91 -4.36
CA ALA A 3 -46.25 20.53 -4.54
C ALA A 3 -44.95 20.26 -3.78
N ALA A 4 -44.94 19.23 -2.95
CA ALA A 4 -43.75 18.76 -2.24
C ALA A 4 -42.83 18.02 -3.23
N ALA A 5 -41.58 18.50 -3.34
CA ALA A 5 -40.51 17.77 -4.02
C ALA A 5 -40.00 16.66 -3.10
N SER A 6 -40.08 15.41 -3.57
CA SER A 6 -39.52 14.24 -2.90
C SER A 6 -37.98 14.29 -2.86
N PRO A 7 -37.33 13.81 -1.78
CA PRO A 7 -35.88 13.76 -1.73
C PRO A 7 -35.36 12.68 -2.68
N THR A 8 -34.57 13.09 -3.66
CA THR A 8 -33.76 12.18 -4.47
C THR A 8 -32.69 11.56 -3.57
N SER A 9 -32.82 10.26 -3.32
CA SER A 9 -31.82 9.44 -2.63
C SER A 9 -30.49 9.53 -3.37
N ALA A 10 -29.53 10.25 -2.81
CA ALA A 10 -28.13 10.16 -3.19
C ALA A 10 -27.68 8.70 -2.99
N ALA A 11 -27.11 8.10 -4.03
CA ALA A 11 -26.54 6.76 -3.95
C ALA A 11 -25.51 6.71 -2.80
N ALA A 12 -25.68 5.73 -1.90
CA ALA A 12 -24.71 5.48 -0.84
C ALA A 12 -23.33 5.17 -1.47
N PRO A 13 -22.23 5.76 -0.99
CA PRO A 13 -20.91 5.46 -1.50
C PRO A 13 -20.59 3.98 -1.23
N THR A 14 -20.09 3.30 -2.26
CA THR A 14 -19.47 1.97 -2.18
C THR A 14 -18.42 1.96 -1.08
N ASN A 15 -18.51 1.00 -0.15
CA ASN A 15 -17.53 0.72 0.90
C ASN A 15 -16.14 0.45 0.27
N GLN A 16 -15.36 1.49 0.01
CA GLN A 16 -13.96 1.38 -0.35
C GLN A 16 -13.18 1.52 0.96
N GLU A 17 -12.59 0.43 1.45
CA GLU A 17 -11.72 0.51 2.62
C GLU A 17 -10.52 1.41 2.30
N LEU A 18 -10.24 2.36 3.19
CA LEU A 18 -9.25 3.41 3.00
C LEU A 18 -7.90 2.99 3.57
N THR A 19 -6.81 3.34 2.89
CA THR A 19 -5.44 3.07 3.35
C THR A 19 -4.94 4.20 4.22
N ASN A 20 -4.30 3.90 5.35
CA ASN A 20 -3.56 4.91 6.13
C ASN A 20 -2.27 5.30 5.40
N LEU A 21 -2.27 6.46 4.77
CA LEU A 21 -1.21 6.97 3.90
C LEU A 21 0.02 7.51 4.64
N THR A 22 -0.08 7.71 5.96
CA THR A 22 1.03 8.14 6.81
C THR A 22 1.59 7.02 7.69
N SER A 23 1.19 5.77 7.41
CA SER A 23 1.68 4.58 8.11
C SER A 23 3.14 4.28 7.77
N LEU A 24 3.93 3.95 8.80
CA LEU A 24 5.30 3.48 8.64
C LEU A 24 5.35 2.13 7.90
N SER A 25 4.42 1.19 8.16
CA SER A 25 4.33 -0.07 7.40
C SER A 25 4.06 0.15 5.92
N ASN A 26 3.46 1.30 5.56
CA ASN A 26 3.23 1.70 4.18
C ASN A 26 4.36 2.58 3.61
N HIS A 27 5.52 2.62 4.28
CA HIS A 27 6.71 3.39 3.91
C HIS A 27 6.49 4.91 3.82
N ALA A 28 5.53 5.46 4.57
CA ALA A 28 5.51 6.89 4.81
C ALA A 28 6.78 7.33 5.57
N SER A 29 7.27 8.54 5.31
CA SER A 29 8.50 9.02 5.93
C SER A 29 8.45 10.50 6.31
N ILE A 30 9.19 10.85 7.35
CA ILE A 30 9.44 12.25 7.70
C ILE A 30 10.68 12.71 6.93
N LEU A 31 10.52 13.71 6.07
CA LEU A 31 11.62 14.29 5.30
C LEU A 31 12.29 15.44 6.04
N PHE A 32 11.54 16.15 6.87
CA PHE A 32 12.01 17.31 7.60
C PHE A 32 11.19 17.54 8.85
N ALA A 33 11.83 17.99 9.93
CA ALA A 33 11.15 18.60 11.06
C ALA A 33 11.97 19.78 11.56
N THR A 34 11.31 20.89 11.84
CA THR A 34 11.93 22.12 12.36
C THR A 34 12.62 21.91 13.71
N ASP A 35 12.04 21.10 14.59
CA ASP A 35 12.54 20.81 15.92
C ASP A 35 12.13 19.39 16.36
N GLU A 36 13.01 18.67 17.05
CA GLU A 36 12.77 17.31 17.56
C GLU A 36 13.38 17.12 18.94
N TRP A 37 13.37 18.16 19.76
CA TRP A 37 14.13 18.15 21.00
C TRP A 37 13.65 17.11 22.02
N PHE A 38 12.34 17.04 22.25
CA PHE A 38 11.77 16.17 23.27
C PHE A 38 11.32 14.82 22.72
N ALA A 39 10.85 14.76 21.46
CA ALA A 39 10.59 13.50 20.78
C ALA A 39 10.67 13.68 19.25
N THR A 40 10.97 12.60 18.53
CA THR A 40 11.26 12.62 17.09
C THR A 40 9.99 12.57 16.26
N ALA A 41 9.96 13.26 15.12
CA ALA A 41 8.76 13.34 14.29
C ALA A 41 8.34 12.00 13.69
N GLU A 42 9.26 11.04 13.53
CA GLU A 42 8.97 9.71 12.99
C GLU A 42 7.98 8.92 13.86
N ASN A 43 7.88 9.24 15.16
CA ASN A 43 6.91 8.59 16.02
C ASN A 43 5.46 8.85 15.59
N LEU A 44 5.20 9.94 14.85
CA LEU A 44 3.88 10.25 14.32
C LEU A 44 3.34 9.15 13.39
N LEU A 45 4.24 8.44 12.71
CA LEU A 45 3.93 7.48 11.65
C LEU A 45 3.82 6.04 12.16
N ASN A 46 4.15 5.78 13.43
CA ASN A 46 4.13 4.44 14.01
C ASN A 46 2.72 3.82 13.96
N ASP A 47 2.62 2.57 13.49
CA ASP A 47 1.35 1.83 13.40
C ASP A 47 0.78 1.44 14.76
N ALA A 48 1.67 1.22 15.74
CA ALA A 48 1.28 0.87 17.10
C ALA A 48 0.68 2.08 17.83
N PRO A 49 -0.36 1.86 18.68
CA PRO A 49 -0.87 2.88 19.58
C PRO A 49 0.23 3.51 20.43
N PRO A 50 0.16 4.80 20.77
CA PRO A 50 1.17 5.43 21.60
C PRO A 50 1.23 4.81 23.00
N THR A 51 2.44 4.75 23.53
CA THR A 51 2.74 4.18 24.85
C THR A 51 3.33 5.24 25.77
N PHE A 52 3.14 5.06 27.08
CA PHE A 52 3.76 5.93 28.07
C PHE A 52 4.20 5.13 29.27
N VAL A 53 5.45 5.36 29.64
CA VAL A 53 6.08 4.74 30.79
C VAL A 53 6.32 5.87 31.81
N PRO A 54 5.53 5.95 32.91
CA PRO A 54 5.58 7.06 33.87
C PRO A 54 6.95 7.33 34.50
N ASP A 55 7.82 6.31 34.57
CA ASP A 55 9.15 6.42 35.16
C ASP A 55 10.29 6.54 34.13
N LEU A 56 9.97 6.56 32.83
CA LEU A 56 10.97 6.65 31.78
C LEU A 56 11.35 8.12 31.49
N PHE A 57 12.63 8.43 31.68
CA PHE A 57 13.25 9.73 31.43
C PHE A 57 14.61 9.51 30.75
N CYS A 58 15.05 10.48 29.95
CA CYS A 58 16.41 10.58 29.44
C CYS A 58 16.99 11.98 29.74
N GLU A 59 18.21 12.26 29.28
CA GLU A 59 18.89 13.55 29.51
C GLU A 59 18.08 14.77 29.03
N GLN A 60 17.27 14.61 27.99
CA GLN A 60 16.43 15.67 27.41
C GLN A 60 15.04 15.75 28.07
N GLY A 61 14.75 14.92 29.08
CA GLY A 61 13.51 14.95 29.84
C GLY A 61 12.65 13.69 29.68
N LYS A 62 11.34 13.85 29.88
CA LYS A 62 10.36 12.76 29.79
C LYS A 62 10.42 12.11 28.41
N VAL A 63 10.38 10.78 28.34
CA VAL A 63 10.25 10.09 27.04
C VAL A 63 8.77 10.07 26.66
N MET A 64 8.46 10.61 25.49
CA MET A 64 7.11 10.66 24.91
C MET A 64 7.08 9.87 23.61
N ASP A 65 6.02 9.08 23.42
CA ASP A 65 5.77 8.33 22.18
C ASP A 65 4.94 9.18 21.20
N GLY A 66 5.62 10.16 20.60
CA GLY A 66 5.04 11.14 19.68
C GLY A 66 6.11 12.06 19.10
N TRP A 67 5.70 13.11 18.40
CA TRP A 67 6.57 14.24 18.08
C TRP A 67 6.38 15.32 19.14
N GLU A 68 7.47 15.86 19.69
CA GLU A 68 7.40 16.95 20.66
C GLU A 68 8.57 17.93 20.48
N THR A 69 8.22 19.20 20.29
CA THR A 69 9.17 20.29 20.05
C THR A 69 9.45 21.12 21.31
N ARG A 70 10.53 21.90 21.29
CA ARG A 70 10.82 22.88 22.35
C ARG A 70 9.73 23.93 22.42
N ARG A 71 9.44 24.36 23.66
CA ARG A 71 8.63 25.56 23.91
C ARG A 71 9.19 26.77 23.17
N ARG A 72 8.38 27.33 22.29
CA ARG A 72 8.74 28.47 21.46
C ARG A 72 8.37 29.76 22.19
N ARG A 73 9.35 30.67 22.26
CA ARG A 73 9.22 31.99 22.92
C ARG A 73 9.35 33.16 21.94
N SER A 74 9.41 32.86 20.66
CA SER A 74 9.54 33.79 19.54
C SER A 74 8.39 33.58 18.55
N ALA A 75 8.16 34.55 17.66
CA ALA A 75 7.14 34.43 16.64
C ALA A 75 7.34 33.19 15.72
N GLY A 76 6.25 32.75 15.12
CA GLY A 76 6.19 31.60 14.21
C GLY A 76 5.74 30.31 14.90
N HIS A 77 5.92 29.20 14.20
CA HIS A 77 5.34 27.91 14.55
C HIS A 77 6.22 26.75 14.03
N ASP A 78 6.13 25.58 14.64
CA ASP A 78 6.92 24.41 14.25
C ASP A 78 6.18 23.59 13.19
N TRP A 79 6.92 22.92 12.32
CA TRP A 79 6.34 22.08 11.27
C TRP A 79 7.26 20.93 10.85
N CYS A 80 6.66 19.91 10.23
CA CYS A 80 7.35 18.79 9.60
C CYS A 80 6.76 18.50 8.21
N ILE A 81 7.56 17.84 7.36
CA ILE A 81 7.17 17.38 6.02
C ILE A 81 7.08 15.86 6.04
N ILE A 82 5.95 15.35 5.59
CA ILE A 82 5.64 13.92 5.55
C ILE A 82 5.50 13.54 4.08
N GLN A 83 6.29 12.58 3.63
CA GLN A 83 6.02 11.85 2.40
C GLN A 83 4.96 10.78 2.68
N LEU A 84 3.89 10.77 1.88
CA LEU A 84 2.87 9.70 1.94
C LEU A 84 3.45 8.39 1.41
N CYS A 85 2.71 7.28 1.55
CA CYS A 85 3.10 5.94 1.10
C CYS A 85 4.08 5.91 -0.10
N SER A 86 5.16 5.15 0.02
CA SER A 86 6.17 4.99 -1.03
C SER A 86 6.35 3.52 -1.41
N GLY A 87 6.56 3.23 -2.69
CA GLY A 87 6.60 1.86 -3.22
C GLY A 87 7.93 1.15 -3.12
N SER A 88 9.00 1.87 -2.77
CA SER A 88 10.33 1.28 -2.73
C SER A 88 10.67 0.83 -1.31
N SER A 89 10.81 -0.48 -1.14
CA SER A 89 11.35 -1.13 0.05
C SER A 89 12.87 -1.24 0.04
N ASN A 90 13.55 -0.61 -0.92
CA ASN A 90 15.01 -0.63 -0.99
C ASN A 90 15.62 0.60 -0.31
N ASP A 91 16.49 0.33 0.65
CA ASP A 91 17.30 1.23 1.49
C ASP A 91 18.19 2.24 0.73
N THR A 92 18.02 2.39 -0.58
CA THR A 92 18.76 3.32 -1.43
C THR A 92 17.98 4.57 -1.81
N GLY A 93 16.72 4.75 -1.39
CA GLY A 93 15.94 5.94 -1.77
C GLY A 93 15.76 6.14 -3.28
N HIS A 94 16.12 5.12 -4.08
CA HIS A 94 16.15 5.16 -5.52
C HIS A 94 15.06 4.24 -6.09
N LEU A 95 14.36 4.78 -7.09
CA LEU A 95 13.14 4.28 -7.76
C LEU A 95 11.84 4.70 -7.06
N LEU A 96 11.40 5.95 -7.23
CA LEU A 96 10.45 6.39 -8.27
C LEU A 96 9.06 5.80 -8.05
N ASP A 97 8.33 6.43 -7.13
CA ASP A 97 6.91 6.21 -6.98
C ASP A 97 6.16 7.47 -7.44
N ASP A 98 5.68 7.46 -8.68
CA ASP A 98 4.84 8.53 -9.25
C ASP A 98 3.38 8.45 -8.75
N ARG A 99 3.10 7.56 -7.77
CA ARG A 99 1.77 7.45 -7.17
C ARG A 99 1.37 8.74 -6.48
N THR A 100 0.10 9.02 -6.64
CA THR A 100 -0.57 10.19 -6.09
C THR A 100 -1.84 9.70 -5.41
N TYR A 101 -2.31 10.43 -4.41
CA TYR A 101 -3.39 9.95 -3.56
C TYR A 101 -4.53 10.97 -3.46
N MET A 102 -5.76 10.46 -3.45
CA MET A 102 -6.94 11.16 -2.96
C MET A 102 -7.02 10.99 -1.46
N LEU A 103 -7.41 12.04 -0.75
CA LEU A 103 -7.56 12.03 0.71
C LEU A 103 -9.03 11.98 1.10
N SER A 104 -9.36 11.20 2.13
CA SER A 104 -10.70 11.07 2.70
C SER A 104 -10.80 11.81 4.03
N HIS A 105 -10.03 11.41 5.03
CA HIS A 105 -10.09 11.99 6.38
C HIS A 105 -8.74 11.89 7.09
N ILE A 106 -8.60 12.64 8.17
CA ILE A 106 -7.40 12.75 8.99
C ILE A 106 -7.74 12.40 10.44
N GLU A 107 -6.88 11.65 11.10
CA GLU A 107 -6.92 11.46 12.55
C GLU A 107 -5.64 12.00 13.21
N LEU A 108 -5.80 12.74 14.30
CA LEU A 108 -4.70 13.25 15.13
C LEU A 108 -4.85 12.78 16.58
N ASP A 109 -3.86 12.02 17.05
CA ASP A 109 -3.82 11.48 18.41
C ASP A 109 -2.96 12.38 19.29
N THR A 110 -3.51 12.84 20.41
CA THR A 110 -2.78 13.65 21.42
C THR A 110 -2.56 12.89 22.72
N ALA A 111 -2.74 11.56 22.71
CA ALA A 111 -2.57 10.72 23.89
C ALA A 111 -1.28 11.05 24.63
N TYR A 112 -1.37 11.02 25.97
CA TYR A 112 -0.26 11.30 26.89
C TYR A 112 0.21 12.77 26.93
N PHE A 113 -0.18 13.62 25.98
CA PHE A 113 0.10 15.06 26.01
C PHE A 113 -1.00 15.83 26.77
N THR A 114 -0.92 15.85 28.10
CA THR A 114 -1.93 16.36 29.07
C THR A 114 -1.76 17.85 29.43
N GLY A 115 -1.24 18.66 28.51
CA GLY A 115 -0.96 20.09 28.74
C GLY A 115 0.24 20.63 27.96
N ASN A 116 1.02 19.74 27.37
CA ASN A 116 2.10 20.02 26.41
C ASN A 116 1.75 19.59 24.98
N GLN A 117 0.48 19.32 24.68
CA GLN A 117 0.02 19.06 23.33
C GLN A 117 0.16 20.31 22.46
N ALA A 118 0.28 20.13 21.14
CA ALA A 118 0.15 21.24 20.20
C ALA A 118 -1.24 21.89 20.36
N PRO A 119 -1.34 23.18 20.73
CA PRO A 119 -2.65 23.80 21.00
C PRO A 119 -3.55 23.89 19.77
N ARG A 120 -2.93 24.12 18.61
CA ARG A 120 -3.58 24.20 17.30
C ARG A 120 -2.68 23.58 16.26
N VAL A 121 -3.28 23.02 15.21
CA VAL A 121 -2.56 22.46 14.06
C VAL A 121 -3.22 22.87 12.76
N SER A 122 -2.43 22.91 11.69
CA SER A 122 -2.97 22.92 10.31
C SER A 122 -2.22 21.87 9.50
N ILE A 123 -2.86 21.36 8.46
CA ILE A 123 -2.25 20.40 7.54
C ILE A 123 -2.45 20.90 6.13
N GLU A 124 -1.36 20.88 5.38
CA GLU A 124 -1.31 21.26 3.98
C GLU A 124 -0.83 20.06 3.15
N ALA A 125 -1.29 19.93 1.91
CA ALA A 125 -0.89 18.86 1.00
C ALA A 125 -0.35 19.41 -0.31
N MET A 126 0.61 18.71 -0.92
CA MET A 126 1.13 19.06 -2.24
C MET A 126 1.36 17.81 -3.11
N ARG A 127 1.40 18.04 -4.41
CA ARG A 127 1.97 17.10 -5.38
C ARG A 127 3.34 17.59 -5.79
N VAL A 128 4.34 16.74 -5.62
CA VAL A 128 5.69 17.00 -6.10
C VAL A 128 5.78 16.63 -7.58
N ILE A 129 6.30 17.54 -8.42
CA ILE A 129 6.77 17.25 -9.78
C ILE A 129 8.28 17.11 -9.72
N ARG A 130 8.79 15.96 -10.16
CA ARG A 130 10.23 15.82 -10.41
C ARG A 130 10.55 16.32 -11.82
N PRO A 131 11.61 17.13 -12.02
CA PRO A 131 12.18 17.35 -13.34
C PRO A 131 12.58 16.00 -13.95
N SER A 132 12.39 15.83 -15.25
CA SER A 132 12.87 14.63 -15.96
C SER A 132 14.38 14.52 -15.83
N ILE A 133 14.84 13.55 -15.03
CA ILE A 133 16.27 13.28 -14.82
C ILE A 133 16.82 12.69 -16.11
N THR A 134 17.64 13.44 -16.86
CA THR A 134 18.31 12.93 -18.06
C THR A 134 19.66 12.27 -17.76
N ASN A 135 20.22 12.45 -16.56
CA ASN A 135 21.50 11.87 -16.13
C ASN A 135 21.41 11.24 -14.74
N VAL A 136 21.86 9.99 -14.63
CA VAL A 136 21.79 9.17 -13.41
C VAL A 136 22.71 9.71 -12.30
N GLU A 137 23.76 10.46 -12.64
CA GLU A 137 24.68 11.07 -11.67
C GLU A 137 24.06 12.24 -10.87
N ASP A 138 22.97 12.86 -11.37
CA ASP A 138 22.26 13.96 -10.68
C ASP A 138 21.19 13.47 -9.69
N ALA A 139 20.90 12.16 -9.66
CA ALA A 139 19.81 11.59 -8.87
C ALA A 139 20.09 11.65 -7.34
N ASP A 140 21.35 11.47 -6.93
CA ASP A 140 21.78 11.60 -5.53
C ASP A 140 21.80 13.06 -5.06
N ASP A 141 22.11 13.98 -5.99
CA ASP A 141 22.22 15.41 -5.71
C ASP A 141 20.83 16.08 -5.59
N TYR A 142 19.82 15.56 -6.28
CA TYR A 142 18.45 16.06 -6.21
C TYR A 142 17.91 16.03 -4.77
N LEU A 143 18.11 14.96 -4.01
CA LEU A 143 17.58 14.83 -2.65
C LEU A 143 18.32 15.73 -1.65
N TYR A 144 19.63 15.92 -1.85
CA TYR A 144 20.48 16.86 -1.10
C TYR A 144 20.09 18.33 -1.35
N ASN A 145 19.75 18.63 -2.61
CA ASN A 145 19.28 19.95 -3.05
C ASN A 145 17.81 20.21 -2.68
N TRP A 146 16.98 19.16 -2.56
CA TRP A 146 15.53 19.25 -2.39
C TRP A 146 15.07 19.43 -0.95
N ILE A 147 15.70 18.84 0.08
CA ILE A 147 15.43 19.19 1.48
C ILE A 147 16.71 18.99 2.27
N PRO A 148 17.39 20.05 2.76
CA PRO A 148 18.55 19.88 3.60
C PRO A 148 18.22 19.06 4.86
N GLY A 149 18.92 17.94 5.02
CA GLY A 149 18.71 17.00 6.13
C GLY A 149 17.85 15.78 5.77
N ALA A 150 17.14 15.77 4.63
CA ALA A 150 16.43 14.57 4.17
C ALA A 150 17.41 13.44 3.83
N THR A 151 18.48 13.72 3.08
CA THR A 151 19.57 12.75 2.84
C THR A 151 20.33 12.41 4.12
N THR A 152 20.50 13.32 5.07
CA THR A 152 21.18 13.00 6.34
C THR A 152 20.33 12.11 7.25
N ARG A 153 18.99 12.20 7.17
CA ARG A 153 18.06 11.25 7.78
C ARG A 153 18.09 9.92 7.02
N LEU A 154 17.98 9.93 5.69
CA LEU A 154 17.93 8.73 4.84
C LEU A 154 19.27 7.96 4.75
N ALA A 155 20.43 8.63 4.80
CA ALA A 155 21.77 8.04 4.70
C ALA A 155 22.24 7.34 5.99
N ARG A 156 21.44 7.35 7.06
CA ARG A 156 21.76 6.65 8.32
C ARG A 156 21.31 5.18 8.32
N GLY A 157 20.94 4.63 7.16
CA GLY A 157 20.58 3.22 6.98
C GLY A 157 19.15 2.89 7.44
N PRO A 158 18.77 1.59 7.52
CA PRO A 158 17.41 1.16 7.83
C PRO A 158 17.09 1.52 9.28
N GLY A 159 16.51 2.69 9.48
CA GLY A 159 16.36 3.33 10.78
C GLY A 159 16.93 4.73 10.90
N GLY A 160 17.12 5.45 9.78
CA GLY A 160 17.43 6.87 9.67
C GLY A 160 16.42 7.84 10.32
N LYS A 161 16.12 7.60 11.59
CA LYS A 161 15.18 8.34 12.43
C LYS A 161 15.78 9.71 12.77
N GLY A 162 14.91 10.69 12.92
CA GLY A 162 15.20 11.96 13.56
C GLY A 162 15.98 11.74 14.84
N VAL A 163 16.87 12.67 15.16
CA VAL A 163 17.68 12.59 16.37
C VAL A 163 17.01 13.46 17.41
N ARG A 164 16.49 12.80 18.46
CA ARG A 164 15.99 13.51 19.63
C ARG A 164 17.05 14.49 20.14
N GLY A 165 16.64 15.71 20.48
CA GLY A 165 17.53 16.74 21.02
C GLY A 165 18.12 17.67 19.95
N MET A 166 17.68 17.55 18.69
CA MET A 166 18.14 18.40 17.60
C MET A 166 17.04 19.37 17.15
N GLY A 167 17.44 20.57 16.74
CA GLY A 167 16.57 21.52 16.05
C GLY A 167 17.31 22.14 14.87
N GLN A 168 16.56 22.50 13.83
CA GLN A 168 17.13 23.00 12.59
C GLN A 168 17.52 24.47 12.72
N SER A 169 18.62 24.84 12.06
CA SER A 169 19.04 26.24 11.98
C SER A 169 18.06 27.05 11.12
N PRO A 170 17.94 28.37 11.33
CA PRO A 170 17.10 29.22 10.47
C PRO A 170 17.42 29.10 8.98
N SER A 171 18.69 28.90 8.61
CA SER A 171 19.11 28.69 7.23
C SER A 171 18.71 27.32 6.69
N ALA A 172 18.68 26.27 7.51
CA ALA A 172 18.14 24.97 7.12
C ALA A 172 16.62 25.04 6.90
N ILE A 173 15.89 25.72 7.80
CA ILE A 173 14.45 25.94 7.68
C ILE A 173 14.10 26.72 6.40
N ALA A 174 14.82 27.82 6.13
CA ALA A 174 14.59 28.63 4.93
C ALA A 174 14.83 27.84 3.64
N ARG A 175 15.92 27.05 3.59
CA ARG A 175 16.22 26.20 2.44
C ARG A 175 15.16 25.11 2.23
N ALA A 176 14.67 24.48 3.31
CA ALA A 176 13.62 23.47 3.20
C ALA A 176 12.32 24.07 2.61
N LEU A 177 11.92 25.28 3.03
CA LEU A 177 10.77 25.97 2.46
C LEU A 177 10.95 26.31 0.97
N GLN A 178 12.10 26.89 0.61
CA GLN A 178 12.43 27.23 -0.77
C GLN A 178 12.39 25.99 -1.67
N ALA A 179 12.86 24.87 -1.15
CA ALA A 179 12.95 23.66 -1.94
C ALA A 179 11.60 22.96 -2.11
N CYS A 180 10.68 23.02 -1.13
CA CYS A 180 9.28 22.65 -1.34
C CYS A 180 8.63 23.46 -2.46
N GLN A 181 8.85 24.79 -2.50
CA GLN A 181 8.30 25.65 -3.55
C GLN A 181 8.82 25.29 -4.95
N SER A 182 10.08 24.87 -5.05
CA SER A 182 10.71 24.56 -6.34
C SER A 182 10.15 23.32 -7.04
N VAL A 183 9.48 22.44 -6.29
CA VAL A 183 9.00 21.13 -6.80
C VAL A 183 7.50 20.99 -6.81
N ALA A 184 6.76 22.01 -6.35
CA ALA A 184 5.32 21.90 -6.24
C ALA A 184 4.64 21.94 -7.62
N ARG A 185 3.72 21.01 -7.85
CA ARG A 185 2.77 21.12 -8.95
C ARG A 185 1.80 22.26 -8.64
N ARG A 186 1.70 23.21 -9.56
CA ARG A 186 0.72 24.29 -9.47
C ARG A 186 -0.57 23.92 -10.18
N LEU A 187 -1.70 24.34 -9.61
CA LEU A 187 -2.99 24.22 -10.28
C LEU A 187 -3.01 25.12 -11.53
N PRO A 188 -3.64 24.69 -12.63
CA PRO A 188 -3.58 25.38 -13.94
C PRO A 188 -4.04 26.85 -13.92
N ASN A 189 -4.86 27.25 -12.94
CA ASN A 189 -5.47 28.58 -12.85
C ASN A 189 -4.91 29.46 -11.71
N ASN A 190 -3.85 29.03 -11.03
CA ASN A 190 -3.29 29.79 -9.90
C ASN A 190 -2.11 30.66 -10.36
N ASN A 191 -2.40 31.88 -10.82
CA ASN A 191 -1.41 32.87 -11.26
C ASN A 191 -0.80 33.69 -10.10
N ASP A 192 -1.21 33.44 -8.86
CA ASP A 192 -0.77 34.21 -7.71
C ASP A 192 0.44 33.53 -7.03
N ASN A 193 1.59 34.20 -7.10
CA ASN A 193 2.89 33.75 -6.57
C ASN A 193 2.96 33.73 -5.02
N SER A 194 1.82 33.83 -4.32
CA SER A 194 1.78 34.14 -2.90
C SER A 194 1.43 32.97 -1.97
N ASN A 195 0.95 31.82 -2.47
CA ASN A 195 0.80 30.59 -1.66
C ASN A 195 0.41 29.31 -2.46
N GLY A 196 0.49 29.34 -3.80
CA GLY A 196 -0.18 28.38 -4.69
C GLY A 196 0.40 26.97 -4.79
N ASP A 197 1.33 26.58 -3.93
CA ASP A 197 2.06 25.32 -3.99
C ASP A 197 1.51 24.25 -3.02
N TRP A 198 0.85 24.68 -1.95
CA TRP A 198 0.27 23.83 -0.91
C TRP A 198 -1.23 24.06 -0.79
N ILE A 199 -2.00 22.99 -0.82
CA ILE A 199 -3.45 23.00 -0.58
C ILE A 199 -3.68 22.82 0.92
N THR A 200 -4.34 23.76 1.60
CA THR A 200 -4.73 23.58 3.00
C THR A 200 -5.84 22.52 3.10
N ILE A 201 -5.51 21.35 3.65
CA ILE A 201 -6.46 20.23 3.81
C ILE A 201 -7.10 20.18 5.20
N LEU A 202 -6.44 20.79 6.19
CA LEU A 202 -6.98 21.06 7.51
C LEU A 202 -6.58 22.50 7.91
N PRO A 203 -7.52 23.45 8.02
CA PRO A 203 -7.20 24.80 8.49
C PRO A 203 -6.70 24.78 9.94
N MET A 204 -6.18 25.91 10.42
CA MET A 204 -5.67 26.02 11.79
C MET A 204 -6.77 25.70 12.82
N THR A 205 -6.73 24.48 13.35
CA THR A 205 -7.77 23.85 14.15
C THR A 205 -7.24 23.60 15.56
N PRO A 206 -7.99 23.95 16.64
CA PRO A 206 -7.58 23.64 18.01
C PRO A 206 -7.62 22.15 18.30
N LEU A 207 -6.61 21.68 19.04
CA LEU A 207 -6.57 20.33 19.60
C LEU A 207 -6.78 20.38 21.11
N GLN A 208 -7.35 19.31 21.64
CA GLN A 208 -7.53 19.14 23.07
C GLN A 208 -6.37 18.32 23.69
N PRO A 209 -6.01 18.52 24.97
CA PRO A 209 -4.96 17.74 25.65
C PRO A 209 -5.36 16.27 25.77
N GLY A 210 -4.50 15.31 25.42
CA GLY A 210 -4.80 13.90 25.70
C GLY A 210 -4.67 13.63 27.19
N TYR A 211 -5.45 12.81 27.88
CA TYR A 211 -6.44 11.83 27.46
C TYR A 211 -7.83 12.24 27.93
N GLU A 212 -8.87 11.71 27.31
CA GLU A 212 -9.85 11.00 28.14
C GLU A 212 -9.89 9.57 27.57
N THR A 213 -9.01 8.72 28.11
CA THR A 213 -8.51 7.44 27.56
C THR A 213 -8.17 7.43 26.05
N SER A 214 -7.07 8.15 25.72
CA SER A 214 -6.26 8.21 24.49
C SER A 214 -6.90 8.85 23.26
N ARG A 215 -7.06 10.16 23.38
CA ARG A 215 -7.86 11.01 22.52
C ARG A 215 -7.31 11.19 21.09
N TYR A 216 -8.14 10.75 20.15
CA TYR A 216 -8.11 11.05 18.71
C TYR A 216 -9.01 12.25 18.35
N HIS A 217 -8.62 12.97 17.32
CA HIS A 217 -9.43 13.98 16.65
C HIS A 217 -9.58 13.59 15.19
N THR A 218 -10.79 13.37 14.72
CA THR A 218 -11.06 12.98 13.33
C THR A 218 -11.62 14.16 12.53
N PHE A 219 -11.08 14.40 11.35
CA PHE A 219 -11.45 15.50 10.46
C PHE A 219 -11.69 14.98 9.04
N GLU A 220 -12.89 15.20 8.52
CA GLU A 220 -13.22 14.90 7.12
C GLU A 220 -12.60 15.92 6.17
N ILE A 221 -12.05 15.47 5.04
CA ILE A 221 -11.62 16.37 3.96
C ILE A 221 -12.85 16.87 3.23
N MET A 222 -12.99 18.19 3.14
CA MET A 222 -14.12 18.84 2.45
C MET A 222 -14.12 18.54 0.96
N ASP A 223 -15.30 18.43 0.35
CA ASP A 223 -15.44 18.10 -1.08
C ASP A 223 -14.77 19.12 -2.01
N GLU A 224 -14.75 20.39 -1.62
CA GLU A 224 -14.00 21.44 -2.32
C GLU A 224 -12.50 21.12 -2.39
N VAL A 225 -11.93 20.67 -1.26
CA VAL A 225 -10.53 20.29 -1.17
C VAL A 225 -10.27 19.00 -1.94
N LYS A 226 -11.19 18.02 -1.88
CA LYS A 226 -11.09 16.80 -2.71
C LYS A 226 -11.04 17.13 -4.19
N ARG A 227 -11.87 18.06 -4.66
CA ARG A 227 -11.86 18.52 -6.06
C ARG A 227 -10.52 19.18 -6.43
N GLN A 228 -9.95 20.00 -5.55
CA GLN A 228 -8.62 20.58 -5.77
C GLN A 228 -7.52 19.51 -5.84
N ILE A 229 -7.58 18.48 -4.99
CA ILE A 229 -6.66 17.34 -5.03
C ILE A 229 -6.84 16.57 -6.35
N GLU A 230 -8.07 16.35 -6.80
CA GLU A 230 -8.36 15.69 -8.07
C GLU A 230 -7.84 16.48 -9.28
N GLU A 231 -8.04 17.79 -9.31
CA GLU A 231 -7.51 18.70 -10.34
C GLU A 231 -5.96 18.73 -10.35
N LEU A 232 -5.34 18.61 -9.19
CA LEU A 232 -3.89 18.44 -9.06
C LEU A 232 -3.42 17.07 -9.59
N GLY A 233 -4.35 16.12 -9.72
CA GLY A 233 -4.10 14.74 -10.03
C GLY A 233 -3.52 13.99 -8.83
N GLY A 234 -4.09 14.19 -7.65
CA GLY A 234 -3.68 13.60 -6.38
C GLY A 234 -2.51 14.33 -5.70
N VAL A 235 -2.25 13.97 -4.44
CA VAL A 235 -1.16 14.52 -3.61
C VAL A 235 -0.14 13.45 -3.25
N THR A 236 1.03 13.89 -2.80
CA THR A 236 2.20 13.01 -2.50
C THR A 236 2.82 13.31 -1.14
N HIS A 237 2.67 14.54 -0.65
CA HIS A 237 3.32 15.02 0.56
C HIS A 237 2.36 15.86 1.39
N LEU A 238 2.58 15.84 2.70
CA LEU A 238 1.89 16.67 3.67
C LEU A 238 2.89 17.57 4.42
N LYS A 239 2.38 18.69 4.89
CA LYS A 239 3.05 19.56 5.86
C LYS A 239 2.15 19.72 7.07
N LEU A 240 2.61 19.23 8.22
CA LEU A 240 1.92 19.35 9.50
C LEU A 240 2.52 20.52 10.26
N ASN A 241 1.69 21.48 10.66
CA ASN A 241 2.09 22.68 11.38
C ASN A 241 1.55 22.64 12.82
N TYR A 242 2.39 22.94 13.82
CA TYR A 242 2.05 23.10 15.24
C TYR A 242 2.11 24.56 15.62
N TYR A 243 1.02 25.10 16.17
CA TYR A 243 0.94 26.51 16.55
C TYR A 243 0.88 26.72 18.07
N PRO A 244 1.91 27.31 18.70
CA PRO A 244 3.25 27.59 18.15
C PRO A 244 4.21 26.38 18.21
N ASP A 245 3.97 25.46 19.13
CA ASP A 245 4.80 24.30 19.48
C ASP A 245 3.97 23.30 20.29
N GLY A 246 4.57 22.18 20.71
CA GLY A 246 3.95 21.18 21.58
C GLY A 246 4.16 19.78 21.05
N GLY A 247 3.26 18.86 21.38
CA GLY A 247 3.30 17.48 20.89
C GLY A 247 2.00 16.89 20.38
N VAL A 248 2.15 15.93 19.46
CA VAL A 248 1.10 15.03 18.96
C VAL A 248 1.70 13.63 18.90
N ALA A 249 0.91 12.63 19.30
CA ALA A 249 1.33 11.25 19.39
C ALA A 249 1.34 10.54 18.03
N ARG A 250 0.26 10.68 17.24
CA ARG A 250 0.12 10.10 15.89
C ARG A 250 -0.59 11.02 14.92
N ILE A 251 -0.27 10.84 13.65
CA ILE A 251 -1.09 11.30 12.53
C ILE A 251 -1.45 10.09 11.65
N LYS A 252 -2.74 9.95 11.35
CA LYS A 252 -3.23 9.01 10.34
C LYS A 252 -3.96 9.79 9.27
N VAL A 253 -3.62 9.56 8.02
CA VAL A 253 -4.33 10.20 6.90
C VAL A 253 -4.84 9.11 5.99
N PHE A 254 -6.16 8.97 5.92
CA PHE A 254 -6.80 7.92 5.17
C PHE A 254 -7.16 8.39 3.76
N GLY A 255 -6.92 7.54 2.79
CA GLY A 255 -7.16 7.86 1.39
C GLY A 255 -7.00 6.66 0.47
N HIS A 256 -7.00 6.92 -0.82
CA HIS A 256 -6.79 5.90 -1.85
C HIS A 256 -5.93 6.44 -2.99
N PRO A 257 -5.27 5.57 -3.77
CA PRO A 257 -4.48 5.98 -4.92
C PRO A 257 -5.32 6.66 -6.00
N CYS A 258 -4.73 7.62 -6.70
CA CYS A 258 -5.23 8.19 -7.95
C CYS A 258 -4.70 7.38 -9.13
N ILE A 259 -5.58 6.93 -10.02
CA ILE A 259 -5.21 6.26 -11.27
C ILE A 259 -5.14 7.31 -12.38
N HIS A 260 -3.96 7.58 -12.94
CA HIS A 260 -3.81 8.51 -14.07
C HIS A 260 -3.76 7.76 -15.41
N PRO A 261 -4.45 8.24 -16.46
CA PRO A 261 -4.33 7.68 -17.82
C PRO A 261 -2.94 7.81 -18.47
N ARG A 262 -1.96 8.44 -17.81
CA ARG A 262 -0.62 8.69 -18.36
C ARG A 262 0.32 7.47 -18.27
N ASP A 263 -0.10 6.38 -17.63
CA ASP A 263 0.64 5.11 -17.64
C ASP A 263 0.74 4.48 -19.05
N GLU A 264 0.07 5.05 -20.07
CA GLU A 264 0.18 4.63 -21.47
C GLU A 264 1.43 5.16 -22.21
N VAL A 265 2.09 6.24 -21.76
CA VAL A 265 3.05 7.00 -22.61
C VAL A 265 4.53 6.63 -22.37
N GLY A 266 4.84 5.72 -21.44
CA GLY A 266 6.20 5.18 -21.27
C GLY A 266 6.66 4.24 -22.39
N ARG A 267 5.77 3.84 -23.31
CA ARG A 267 6.10 2.97 -24.45
C ARG A 267 6.73 3.75 -25.61
N VAL A 268 7.98 4.19 -25.45
CA VAL A 268 8.84 4.50 -26.61
C VAL A 268 9.61 3.22 -26.95
N GLY A 269 9.37 2.73 -28.17
CA GLY A 269 9.63 1.36 -28.59
C GLY A 269 11.08 0.87 -28.51
N LEU A 270 11.25 -0.32 -27.93
CA LEU A 270 12.32 -1.23 -28.32
C LEU A 270 11.85 -1.99 -29.56
N SER A 271 12.10 -1.42 -30.73
CA SER A 271 11.91 -2.10 -32.01
C SER A 271 12.90 -3.28 -32.11
N SER A 272 12.33 -4.48 -32.17
CA SER A 272 12.77 -5.66 -32.94
C SER A 272 14.23 -5.68 -33.44
N GLY A 273 15.05 -6.53 -32.83
CA GLY A 273 16.40 -6.81 -33.32
C GLY A 273 17.12 -7.93 -32.58
N ILE A 274 16.47 -9.06 -32.28
CA ILE A 274 17.19 -10.27 -31.83
C ILE A 274 17.31 -11.23 -33.00
N SER A 275 18.52 -11.27 -33.56
CA SER A 275 18.98 -12.21 -34.57
C SER A 275 18.94 -13.63 -33.99
N THR A 276 18.16 -14.50 -34.61
CA THR A 276 18.15 -15.93 -34.37
C THR A 276 19.44 -16.54 -34.92
N LYS A 277 20.29 -17.08 -34.04
CA LYS A 277 21.23 -18.14 -34.40
C LYS A 277 20.79 -19.43 -33.74
N THR A 278 20.32 -20.33 -34.59
CA THR A 278 20.05 -21.73 -34.34
C THR A 278 21.34 -22.48 -33.98
N SER A 279 21.30 -23.28 -32.93
CA SER A 279 22.14 -24.48 -32.84
C SER A 279 21.30 -25.62 -32.30
N GLU A 280 20.95 -26.53 -33.19
CA GLU A 280 20.42 -27.85 -32.85
C GLU A 280 21.47 -28.63 -32.06
N THR A 281 21.04 -29.31 -31.00
CA THR A 281 21.46 -30.69 -30.71
C THR A 281 20.41 -31.33 -29.79
N ALA A 282 19.86 -32.44 -30.26
CA ALA A 282 18.92 -33.27 -29.53
C ALA A 282 19.63 -34.08 -28.44
N ASN A 283 18.98 -34.28 -27.28
CA ASN A 283 19.00 -35.57 -26.58
C ASN A 283 17.96 -35.68 -25.45
N SER A 284 17.15 -36.74 -25.58
CA SER A 284 16.53 -37.62 -24.58
C SER A 284 15.83 -37.08 -23.31
N ALA A 285 14.60 -37.57 -23.15
CA ALA A 285 13.67 -37.39 -22.04
C ALA A 285 14.21 -37.76 -20.63
N SER A 286 13.97 -36.87 -19.67
CA SER A 286 13.62 -37.17 -18.28
C SER A 286 13.00 -35.91 -17.65
N GLY A 287 11.88 -36.06 -16.94
CA GLY A 287 11.13 -34.92 -16.36
C GLY A 287 11.92 -34.23 -15.23
N PRO A 288 11.81 -32.90 -15.06
CA PRO A 288 12.59 -32.22 -14.04
C PRO A 288 11.96 -32.44 -12.65
N ALA A 289 12.59 -33.30 -11.86
CA ALA A 289 12.44 -33.29 -10.40
C ALA A 289 13.19 -32.06 -9.85
N ILE A 290 12.47 -31.15 -9.20
CA ILE A 290 13.07 -30.00 -8.50
C ILE A 290 13.59 -30.52 -7.15
N HIS A 291 14.91 -30.71 -7.05
CA HIS A 291 15.60 -30.97 -5.78
C HIS A 291 16.11 -29.67 -5.15
N PRO A 292 16.20 -29.59 -3.81
CA PRO A 292 16.38 -28.35 -3.08
C PRO A 292 17.86 -27.94 -3.09
N HIS A 293 18.16 -26.86 -3.78
CA HIS A 293 19.33 -26.05 -3.51
C HIS A 293 18.89 -24.59 -3.42
N SER A 294 19.18 -23.98 -2.28
CA SER A 294 19.25 -22.53 -2.09
C SER A 294 20.08 -21.93 -3.22
N SER A 295 19.41 -21.50 -4.28
CA SER A 295 20.08 -20.82 -5.40
C SER A 295 20.39 -19.38 -5.00
N PRO A 296 21.53 -18.81 -5.44
CA PRO A 296 21.92 -17.43 -5.19
C PRO A 296 21.12 -16.41 -6.04
N ASN A 297 20.01 -16.84 -6.65
CA ASN A 297 19.15 -15.93 -7.40
C ASN A 297 18.36 -15.08 -6.41
N PRO A 298 18.27 -13.75 -6.63
CA PRO A 298 17.42 -12.90 -5.81
C PRO A 298 15.97 -13.44 -5.86
N PRO A 299 15.21 -13.32 -4.77
CA PRO A 299 13.83 -13.79 -4.74
C PRO A 299 13.04 -13.14 -5.90
N PRO A 300 12.07 -13.84 -6.50
CA PRO A 300 11.25 -13.32 -7.60
C PRO A 300 10.75 -11.89 -7.36
N SER A 301 10.34 -11.56 -6.13
CA SER A 301 9.87 -10.23 -5.72
C SER A 301 10.94 -9.13 -5.75
N ALA A 302 12.23 -9.48 -5.67
CA ALA A 302 13.34 -8.52 -5.73
C ALA A 302 13.65 -8.03 -7.16
N GLN A 303 12.98 -8.57 -8.19
CA GLN A 303 13.05 -8.03 -9.54
C GLN A 303 12.28 -6.70 -9.58
N THR A 304 13.00 -5.58 -9.48
CA THR A 304 12.47 -4.21 -9.46
C THR A 304 11.87 -3.75 -10.80
N GLN A 305 12.11 -4.48 -11.89
CA GLN A 305 11.58 -4.16 -13.22
C GLN A 305 10.77 -5.34 -13.76
N TYR A 306 9.46 -5.32 -13.50
CA TYR A 306 8.49 -6.15 -14.20
C TYR A 306 7.56 -5.23 -15.00
N PRO A 307 7.21 -5.54 -16.27
CA PRO A 307 6.48 -4.61 -17.14
C PRO A 307 5.04 -4.32 -16.70
N TYR A 308 4.51 -5.10 -15.75
CA TYR A 308 3.17 -4.94 -15.21
C TYR A 308 3.21 -4.49 -13.74
N ILE A 309 2.22 -3.69 -13.35
CA ILE A 309 2.01 -3.22 -11.98
C ILE A 309 1.41 -4.32 -11.09
N GLU A 310 1.67 -4.27 -9.77
CA GLU A 310 1.09 -5.20 -8.80
C GLU A 310 -0.37 -4.84 -8.47
N LEU A 311 -1.34 -5.51 -9.07
CA LEU A 311 -2.78 -5.27 -8.90
C LEU A 311 -3.33 -5.63 -7.50
N SER A 312 -2.67 -6.54 -6.77
CA SER A 312 -3.09 -7.00 -5.44
C SER A 312 -2.67 -6.07 -4.31
N SER A 313 -1.70 -5.18 -4.53
CA SER A 313 -1.08 -4.40 -3.45
C SER A 313 -2.11 -3.55 -2.71
N GLU A 314 -2.04 -3.52 -1.38
CA GLU A 314 -2.83 -2.58 -0.57
C GLU A 314 -2.51 -1.11 -0.92
N LEU A 315 -1.30 -0.84 -1.41
CA LEU A 315 -0.91 0.47 -1.93
C LEU A 315 -1.65 0.85 -3.21
N HIS A 316 -2.29 -0.11 -3.87
CA HIS A 316 -3.17 0.10 -5.02
C HIS A 316 -4.65 -0.07 -4.66
N GLY A 317 -4.99 -0.19 -3.37
CA GLY A 317 -6.35 -0.40 -2.88
C GLY A 317 -6.78 -1.87 -2.81
N GLY A 318 -5.83 -2.82 -2.88
CA GLY A 318 -6.13 -4.23 -2.67
C GLY A 318 -6.56 -4.51 -1.23
N LEU A 319 -7.57 -5.37 -1.04
CA LEU A 319 -8.19 -5.63 0.27
C LEU A 319 -8.29 -7.12 0.56
N GLY A 320 -7.99 -7.51 1.80
CA GLY A 320 -8.31 -8.85 2.31
C GLY A 320 -9.73 -8.86 2.86
N LEU A 321 -10.65 -9.60 2.23
CA LEU A 321 -12.09 -9.50 2.53
C LEU A 321 -12.57 -10.56 3.52
N ALA A 322 -12.31 -11.83 3.23
CA ALA A 322 -12.84 -12.96 4.00
C ALA A 322 -11.86 -14.14 4.01
N CYS A 323 -12.02 -15.02 4.98
CA CYS A 323 -11.29 -16.29 5.06
C CYS A 323 -12.09 -17.36 5.81
N SER A 324 -11.79 -18.63 5.53
CA SER A 324 -12.35 -19.78 6.26
C SER A 324 -11.85 -19.85 7.70
N ASN A 325 -10.58 -19.49 7.93
CA ASN A 325 -9.91 -19.57 9.21
C ASN A 325 -8.85 -18.46 9.32
N LYS A 326 -8.70 -17.89 10.52
CA LYS A 326 -7.69 -16.87 10.86
C LYS A 326 -7.11 -17.14 12.24
N HIS A 327 -6.37 -18.24 12.36
CA HIS A 327 -5.77 -18.62 13.64
C HIS A 327 -4.67 -17.63 14.05
N TYR A 328 -3.78 -17.29 13.11
CA TYR A 328 -2.83 -16.18 13.25
C TYR A 328 -2.80 -15.31 11.99
N GLY A 329 -2.67 -14.00 12.17
CA GLY A 329 -2.68 -13.05 11.06
C GLY A 329 -4.03 -12.95 10.34
N VAL A 330 -4.08 -12.11 9.29
CA VAL A 330 -5.30 -11.85 8.50
C VAL A 330 -4.98 -11.76 7.01
N PRO A 331 -5.94 -12.03 6.10
CA PRO A 331 -5.69 -11.96 4.65
C PRO A 331 -5.11 -10.63 4.15
N SER A 332 -5.42 -9.49 4.79
CA SER A 332 -4.86 -8.19 4.41
C SER A 332 -3.33 -8.13 4.55
N ASN A 333 -2.74 -8.91 5.46
CA ASN A 333 -1.28 -8.99 5.60
C ASN A 333 -0.60 -9.51 4.32
N LEU A 334 -1.32 -10.31 3.51
CA LEU A 334 -0.78 -10.86 2.26
C LEU A 334 -0.49 -9.81 1.21
N LEU A 335 -1.14 -8.64 1.32
CA LEU A 335 -1.14 -7.57 0.31
C LEU A 335 -0.16 -6.44 0.63
N ARG A 336 0.53 -6.54 1.78
CA ARG A 336 1.50 -5.55 2.23
C ARG A 336 2.67 -5.45 1.26
N PRO A 337 3.16 -4.23 0.97
CA PRO A 337 4.18 -4.01 -0.05
C PRO A 337 5.54 -4.62 0.33
N HIS A 338 5.81 -4.74 1.63
CA HIS A 338 7.08 -5.23 2.15
C HIS A 338 7.11 -6.76 2.30
N PRO A 339 8.30 -7.39 2.27
CA PRO A 339 8.49 -8.77 2.70
C PRO A 339 7.93 -9.03 4.11
N GLY A 340 7.44 -10.25 4.37
CA GLY A 340 7.04 -10.64 5.71
C GLY A 340 8.19 -10.53 6.70
N LYS A 341 7.95 -9.94 7.89
CA LYS A 341 8.95 -9.83 8.96
C LYS A 341 9.13 -11.13 9.74
N ASP A 342 8.03 -11.81 10.03
CA ASP A 342 7.93 -13.08 10.74
C ASP A 342 6.60 -13.78 10.37
N MET A 343 6.26 -14.90 11.02
CA MET A 343 5.01 -15.63 10.74
C MET A 343 3.75 -14.83 11.11
N GLY A 344 3.80 -13.96 12.13
CA GLY A 344 2.66 -13.16 12.56
C GLY A 344 2.29 -12.05 11.57
N ASP A 345 3.23 -11.71 10.69
CA ASP A 345 3.06 -10.77 9.59
C ASP A 345 2.49 -11.43 8.31
N GLY A 346 2.06 -12.70 8.36
CA GLY A 346 1.37 -13.39 7.26
C GLY A 346 -0.11 -13.66 7.52
N TRP A 347 -0.67 -14.65 6.84
CA TRP A 347 -1.95 -15.28 7.18
C TRP A 347 -1.72 -16.78 7.42
N GLU A 348 -2.19 -17.28 8.56
CA GLU A 348 -2.03 -18.67 8.99
C GLU A 348 -3.33 -19.24 9.57
N THR A 349 -3.62 -20.49 9.20
CA THR A 349 -4.79 -21.22 9.68
C THR A 349 -4.44 -22.28 10.72
N ALA A 350 -5.42 -22.62 11.55
CA ALA A 350 -5.28 -23.73 12.49
C ALA A 350 -5.13 -25.04 11.72
N ARG A 351 -4.35 -25.99 12.26
CA ARG A 351 -4.30 -27.36 11.72
C ARG A 351 -5.72 -27.91 11.60
N HIS A 352 -6.09 -28.42 10.44
CA HIS A 352 -7.46 -28.81 10.17
C HIS A 352 -7.88 -29.97 11.11
N PRO A 353 -9.00 -29.87 11.86
CA PRO A 353 -9.39 -30.90 12.84
C PRO A 353 -9.58 -32.29 12.24
N ASN A 354 -10.07 -32.34 11.00
CA ASN A 354 -10.31 -33.59 10.26
C ASN A 354 -9.06 -34.10 9.51
N ARG A 355 -7.87 -33.52 9.75
CA ARG A 355 -6.64 -33.97 9.08
C ARG A 355 -6.30 -35.39 9.52
N PRO A 356 -6.13 -36.34 8.58
CA PRO A 356 -5.83 -37.72 8.94
C PRO A 356 -4.43 -37.83 9.56
N SER A 357 -4.26 -38.83 10.44
CA SER A 357 -2.98 -39.12 11.10
C SER A 357 -1.90 -39.54 10.10
N ILE A 358 -2.32 -40.13 8.98
CA ILE A 358 -1.46 -40.57 7.89
C ILE A 358 -1.89 -39.81 6.65
N VAL A 359 -0.97 -39.03 6.10
CA VAL A 359 -1.18 -38.28 4.86
C VAL A 359 -0.94 -39.22 3.68
N VAL A 360 -1.96 -39.38 2.84
CA VAL A 360 -1.85 -40.13 1.58
C VAL A 360 -1.56 -39.14 0.45
N GLN A 361 -0.62 -39.49 -0.42
CA GLN A 361 -0.35 -38.73 -1.63
C GLN A 361 -0.98 -39.41 -2.84
N ASP A 362 -1.53 -38.60 -3.73
CA ASP A 362 -1.94 -39.08 -5.05
C ASP A 362 -0.71 -39.59 -5.81
N PRO A 363 -0.77 -40.81 -6.39
CA PRO A 363 0.41 -41.46 -6.97
C PRO A 363 0.93 -40.76 -8.24
N ILE A 364 0.10 -39.96 -8.92
CA ILE A 364 0.43 -39.30 -10.19
C ILE A 364 0.93 -37.88 -9.92
N THR A 365 0.15 -37.10 -9.19
CA THR A 365 0.40 -35.67 -8.93
C THR A 365 1.34 -35.44 -7.76
N ARG A 366 1.52 -36.44 -6.87
CA ARG A 366 2.26 -36.35 -5.60
C ARG A 366 1.68 -35.38 -4.57
N LEU A 367 0.56 -34.74 -4.90
CA LEU A 367 -0.18 -33.88 -3.99
C LEU A 367 -0.87 -34.70 -2.90
N GLN A 368 -1.16 -34.09 -1.75
CA GLN A 368 -1.99 -34.77 -0.74
C GLN A 368 -3.38 -35.09 -1.29
N ASP A 369 -3.78 -36.35 -1.19
CA ASP A 369 -5.12 -36.82 -1.56
C ASP A 369 -6.10 -36.46 -0.43
N THR A 370 -6.61 -35.23 -0.50
CA THR A 370 -7.49 -34.65 0.51
C THR A 370 -8.38 -33.57 -0.11
N HIS A 371 -9.61 -33.47 0.39
CA HIS A 371 -10.52 -32.38 0.10
C HIS A 371 -10.37 -31.21 1.07
N LEU A 372 -9.58 -31.37 2.15
CA LEU A 372 -9.38 -30.33 3.14
C LEU A 372 -8.64 -29.15 2.53
N LYS A 373 -9.12 -27.94 2.81
CA LYS A 373 -8.47 -26.70 2.42
C LYS A 373 -8.98 -25.56 3.29
N ASP A 374 -8.14 -24.56 3.45
CA ASP A 374 -8.56 -23.24 3.89
C ASP A 374 -8.49 -22.26 2.72
N TRP A 375 -9.27 -21.19 2.78
CA TRP A 375 -9.30 -20.19 1.73
C TRP A 375 -9.38 -18.77 2.29
N CYS A 376 -8.87 -17.82 1.51
CA CYS A 376 -9.14 -16.40 1.69
C CYS A 376 -9.53 -15.73 0.37
N VAL A 377 -10.31 -14.67 0.45
CA VAL A 377 -10.69 -13.81 -0.68
C VAL A 377 -9.99 -12.48 -0.54
N ILE A 378 -9.35 -12.05 -1.63
CA ILE A 378 -8.79 -10.72 -1.76
C ILE A 378 -9.47 -9.99 -2.94
N LYS A 379 -9.66 -8.68 -2.80
CA LYS A 379 -10.06 -7.77 -3.87
C LYS A 379 -8.80 -7.15 -4.46
N LEU A 380 -8.69 -7.15 -5.79
CA LEU A 380 -7.62 -6.44 -6.48
C LEU A 380 -7.91 -4.95 -6.44
N GLY A 381 -6.91 -4.14 -6.13
CA GLY A 381 -7.07 -2.69 -6.01
C GLY A 381 -7.36 -2.00 -7.34
N LEU A 382 -6.71 -2.46 -8.41
CA LEU A 382 -6.89 -1.91 -9.77
C LEU A 382 -7.70 -2.83 -10.70
N GLY A 383 -8.08 -4.02 -10.24
CA GLY A 383 -8.59 -5.09 -11.10
C GLY A 383 -7.58 -5.54 -12.18
N GLY A 384 -7.82 -6.68 -12.80
CA GLY A 384 -7.10 -7.17 -13.98
C GLY A 384 -7.91 -6.94 -15.25
N ALA A 385 -7.26 -6.43 -16.28
CA ALA A 385 -7.86 -6.22 -17.60
C ALA A 385 -8.38 -7.52 -18.22
N SER A 386 -9.42 -7.41 -19.05
CA SER A 386 -10.04 -8.52 -19.78
C SER A 386 -9.51 -8.65 -21.22
N ASP A 387 -8.20 -8.57 -21.39
CA ASP A 387 -7.52 -8.62 -22.67
C ASP A 387 -6.23 -9.46 -22.59
N SER A 388 -5.40 -9.42 -23.64
CA SER A 388 -4.16 -10.19 -23.71
C SER A 388 -3.12 -9.83 -22.64
N GLU A 389 -3.34 -8.72 -21.93
CA GLU A 389 -2.43 -8.07 -21.01
C GLU A 389 -2.93 -8.14 -19.56
N GLY A 390 -3.95 -8.96 -19.26
CA GLY A 390 -4.53 -9.16 -17.92
C GLY A 390 -3.56 -9.74 -16.88
N ILE A 391 -3.99 -10.69 -16.03
CA ILE A 391 -3.10 -11.27 -15.02
C ILE A 391 -1.93 -12.01 -15.68
N ALA A 392 -0.71 -11.53 -15.47
CA ALA A 392 0.49 -11.98 -16.16
C ALA A 392 1.46 -12.75 -15.23
N ARG A 393 1.49 -12.40 -13.94
CA ARG A 393 2.39 -12.98 -12.94
C ARG A 393 1.71 -13.05 -11.58
N ILE A 394 1.92 -14.15 -10.86
CA ILE A 394 1.49 -14.31 -9.48
C ILE A 394 2.68 -14.84 -8.67
N ILE A 395 2.94 -14.28 -7.50
CA ILE A 395 3.93 -14.77 -6.55
C ILE A 395 3.21 -15.19 -5.27
N VAL A 396 3.46 -16.41 -4.80
CA VAL A 396 3.04 -16.88 -3.47
C VAL A 396 4.27 -17.06 -2.60
N ASP A 397 4.34 -16.32 -1.52
CA ASP A 397 5.47 -16.30 -0.60
C ASP A 397 5.13 -17.06 0.69
N THR A 398 5.99 -17.98 1.08
CA THR A 398 5.89 -18.80 2.31
C THR A 398 6.99 -18.45 3.31
N ARG A 399 7.66 -17.30 3.15
CA ARG A 399 8.71 -16.84 4.06
C ARG A 399 8.27 -16.95 5.52
N HIS A 400 9.19 -17.43 6.37
CA HIS A 400 9.01 -17.73 7.80
C HIS A 400 8.16 -18.96 8.15
N PHE A 401 7.35 -19.48 7.22
CA PHE A 401 6.57 -20.70 7.43
C PHE A 401 7.43 -21.94 7.11
N LYS A 402 8.21 -22.38 8.10
CA LYS A 402 9.23 -23.46 7.90
C LYS A 402 8.69 -24.87 8.12
N GLY A 403 7.71 -25.02 9.00
CA GLY A 403 7.10 -26.32 9.35
C GLY A 403 5.57 -26.34 9.25
N ASN A 404 4.98 -25.19 8.95
CA ASN A 404 3.55 -24.90 8.90
C ASN A 404 3.16 -24.15 7.60
N PHE A 405 4.00 -24.21 6.56
CA PHE A 405 3.56 -23.81 5.21
C PHE A 405 2.55 -24.84 4.69
N PRO A 406 1.58 -24.42 3.86
CA PRO A 406 0.67 -25.35 3.23
C PRO A 406 1.40 -26.23 2.21
N GLU A 407 0.91 -27.44 2.00
CA GLU A 407 1.52 -28.36 1.05
C GLU A 407 1.32 -27.91 -0.40
N SER A 408 0.18 -27.30 -0.70
CA SER A 408 -0.12 -26.76 -2.02
C SER A 408 -1.09 -25.58 -1.97
N VAL A 409 -1.13 -24.84 -3.07
CA VAL A 409 -2.03 -23.70 -3.27
C VAL A 409 -2.81 -23.83 -4.58
N THR A 410 -4.05 -23.35 -4.58
CA THR A 410 -4.85 -23.09 -5.78
C THR A 410 -5.28 -21.63 -5.76
N ILE A 411 -5.31 -20.98 -6.93
CA ILE A 411 -5.71 -19.57 -7.04
C ILE A 411 -6.79 -19.46 -8.10
N ASP A 412 -7.96 -18.97 -7.72
CA ASP A 412 -9.08 -18.71 -8.62
C ASP A 412 -9.33 -17.20 -8.73
N GLY A 413 -9.77 -16.74 -9.89
CA GLY A 413 -10.23 -15.37 -10.12
C GLY A 413 -11.73 -15.31 -10.35
N CYS A 414 -12.35 -14.16 -10.10
CA CYS A 414 -13.69 -13.87 -10.59
C CYS A 414 -13.83 -12.39 -11.02
N CYS A 415 -14.79 -12.13 -11.91
CA CYS A 415 -15.18 -10.79 -12.32
C CYS A 415 -16.54 -10.45 -11.68
N ALA A 416 -16.50 -9.69 -10.59
CA ALA A 416 -17.66 -9.20 -9.87
C ALA A 416 -18.07 -7.85 -10.49
N GLY A 417 -19.05 -7.90 -11.38
CA GLY A 417 -19.55 -6.73 -12.10
C GLY A 417 -19.96 -7.08 -13.53
N SER A 418 -21.22 -6.87 -13.87
CA SER A 418 -21.71 -6.92 -15.23
C SER A 418 -22.58 -5.68 -15.48
N VAL A 419 -22.70 -5.26 -16.74
CA VAL A 419 -23.44 -4.06 -17.18
C VAL A 419 -24.85 -3.97 -16.57
N ASN A 420 -25.44 -5.12 -16.21
CA ASN A 420 -26.81 -5.23 -15.70
C ASN A 420 -26.93 -5.62 -14.22
N ARG A 421 -25.84 -5.76 -13.46
CA ARG A 421 -25.91 -6.13 -12.03
C ARG A 421 -24.69 -5.67 -11.24
N VAL A 422 -24.95 -4.89 -10.19
CA VAL A 422 -23.97 -4.57 -9.15
C VAL A 422 -23.84 -5.80 -8.25
N VAL A 423 -22.65 -6.39 -8.19
CA VAL A 423 -22.31 -7.50 -7.29
C VAL A 423 -21.53 -6.90 -6.13
N SER A 424 -21.97 -7.14 -4.89
CA SER A 424 -21.26 -6.63 -3.71
C SER A 424 -20.10 -7.54 -3.31
N ASP A 425 -19.11 -6.98 -2.61
CA ASP A 425 -17.98 -7.76 -2.06
C ASP A 425 -18.46 -8.87 -1.10
N ASP A 426 -19.57 -8.64 -0.39
CA ASP A 426 -20.21 -9.64 0.50
C ASP A 426 -20.81 -10.82 -0.29
N ASP A 427 -21.42 -10.56 -1.44
CA ASP A 427 -21.90 -11.63 -2.34
C ASP A 427 -20.73 -12.49 -2.85
N VAL A 428 -19.61 -11.84 -3.20
CA VAL A 428 -18.38 -12.54 -3.62
C VAL A 428 -17.87 -13.42 -2.48
N CYS A 429 -17.78 -12.91 -1.27
CA CYS A 429 -17.30 -13.65 -0.11
C CYS A 429 -18.20 -14.86 0.22
N LYS A 430 -19.52 -14.71 0.16
CA LYS A 430 -20.48 -15.82 0.37
C LYS A 430 -20.32 -16.95 -0.64
N SER A 431 -19.98 -16.61 -1.90
CA SER A 431 -19.76 -17.61 -2.95
C SER A 431 -18.44 -18.38 -2.79
N ALA A 432 -17.47 -17.86 -2.05
CA ALA A 432 -16.12 -18.40 -2.01
C ALA A 432 -16.01 -19.76 -1.30
N GLY A 433 -16.93 -20.06 -0.38
CA GLY A 433 -16.98 -21.33 0.37
C GLY A 433 -17.81 -22.44 -0.29
N ILE A 434 -18.40 -22.20 -1.46
CA ILE A 434 -19.23 -23.17 -2.18
C ILE A 434 -18.34 -23.88 -3.20
N ASP A 435 -18.10 -25.18 -2.99
CA ASP A 435 -17.25 -26.02 -3.86
C ASP A 435 -18.02 -26.66 -5.03
N ASP A 436 -19.35 -26.57 -5.02
CA ASP A 436 -20.22 -27.22 -5.98
C ASP A 436 -20.84 -26.20 -6.95
N ASP A 437 -20.47 -26.29 -8.23
CA ASP A 437 -21.04 -25.48 -9.31
C ASP A 437 -22.54 -25.78 -9.54
N SER A 438 -23.08 -26.86 -8.94
CA SER A 438 -24.46 -27.30 -9.16
C SER A 438 -25.53 -26.52 -8.37
N ASP A 439 -25.14 -25.82 -7.31
CA ASP A 439 -26.04 -24.95 -6.50
C ASP A 439 -25.92 -23.45 -6.87
N ASN A 440 -25.15 -23.14 -7.91
CA ASN A 440 -24.94 -21.77 -8.38
C ASN A 440 -26.15 -21.26 -9.17
N ASN A 441 -27.23 -20.91 -8.46
CA ASN A 441 -28.22 -19.94 -8.94
C ASN A 441 -27.64 -18.49 -8.98
N GLY A 442 -26.30 -18.34 -8.95
CA GLY A 442 -25.57 -17.15 -8.55
C GLY A 442 -24.70 -16.55 -9.66
N SER A 443 -24.69 -15.22 -9.76
CA SER A 443 -24.02 -14.42 -10.79
C SER A 443 -22.48 -14.43 -10.76
N ILE A 444 -21.84 -15.14 -9.82
CA ILE A 444 -20.39 -15.09 -9.60
C ILE A 444 -19.78 -16.42 -10.03
N GLN A 445 -18.97 -16.37 -11.07
CA GLN A 445 -18.26 -17.54 -11.58
C GLN A 445 -16.76 -17.44 -11.23
N TRP A 446 -16.30 -18.33 -10.36
CA TRP A 446 -14.88 -18.52 -10.08
C TRP A 446 -14.23 -19.34 -11.20
N PHE A 447 -13.02 -18.99 -11.59
CA PHE A 447 -12.26 -19.70 -12.61
C PHE A 447 -10.78 -19.82 -12.23
N PRO A 448 -10.11 -20.92 -12.60
CA PRO A 448 -8.74 -21.15 -12.16
C PRO A 448 -7.78 -20.16 -12.81
N LEU A 449 -6.99 -19.46 -12.00
CA LEU A 449 -5.80 -18.74 -12.43
C LEU A 449 -4.57 -19.65 -12.31
N VAL A 450 -4.36 -20.25 -11.13
CA VAL A 450 -3.28 -21.22 -10.86
C VAL A 450 -3.90 -22.52 -10.38
N LYS A 451 -3.63 -23.62 -11.10
CA LYS A 451 -4.04 -24.97 -10.68
C LYS A 451 -3.28 -25.39 -9.42
N ARG A 452 -3.83 -26.37 -8.68
CA ARG A 452 -3.23 -26.88 -7.45
C ARG A 452 -1.74 -27.22 -7.65
N THR A 453 -0.87 -26.48 -6.99
CA THR A 453 0.58 -26.58 -7.16
C THR A 453 1.28 -26.68 -5.80
N HIS A 454 2.30 -27.54 -5.71
CA HIS A 454 3.11 -27.69 -4.50
C HIS A 454 3.77 -26.38 -4.09
N LEU A 455 3.86 -26.17 -2.78
CA LEU A 455 4.68 -25.14 -2.17
C LEU A 455 5.83 -25.79 -1.39
N THR A 456 6.84 -24.98 -1.11
CA THR A 456 8.02 -25.34 -0.33
C THR A 456 8.17 -24.36 0.82
N ALA A 457 8.87 -24.79 1.87
CA ALA A 457 9.06 -23.99 3.07
C ALA A 457 9.93 -22.74 2.79
N ASP A 458 9.57 -21.60 3.39
CA ASP A 458 10.40 -20.39 3.43
C ASP A 458 10.88 -19.91 2.04
N ALA A 459 9.97 -19.95 1.06
CA ALA A 459 10.27 -19.69 -0.34
C ALA A 459 9.19 -18.87 -1.07
N GLU A 460 9.62 -18.18 -2.13
CA GLU A 460 8.74 -17.52 -3.09
C GLU A 460 8.49 -18.40 -4.30
N HIS A 461 7.22 -18.52 -4.70
CA HIS A 461 6.75 -19.38 -5.77
C HIS A 461 6.16 -18.51 -6.88
N GLU A 462 6.82 -18.50 -8.03
CA GLU A 462 6.47 -17.64 -9.15
C GLU A 462 5.69 -18.38 -10.24
N PHE A 463 4.50 -17.85 -10.54
CA PHE A 463 3.62 -18.30 -11.59
C PHE A 463 3.60 -17.27 -12.70
N LEU A 464 4.01 -17.66 -13.91
CA LEU A 464 4.06 -16.77 -15.08
C LEU A 464 3.10 -17.27 -16.16
N ARG A 465 2.30 -16.37 -16.73
CA ARG A 465 1.40 -16.67 -17.85
C ARG A 465 2.15 -17.16 -19.06
N GLU A 466 3.28 -16.52 -19.40
CA GLU A 466 4.15 -16.92 -20.52
C GLU A 466 4.73 -18.34 -20.40
N ARG A 467 4.82 -18.87 -19.17
CA ARG A 467 5.24 -20.26 -18.90
C ARG A 467 4.07 -21.23 -18.80
N GLY A 468 2.84 -20.77 -19.06
CA GLY A 468 1.63 -21.57 -18.98
C GLY A 468 1.18 -21.89 -17.54
N HIS A 469 1.76 -21.27 -16.52
CA HIS A 469 1.36 -21.48 -15.13
C HIS A 469 -0.01 -20.83 -14.83
N ILE A 470 -0.33 -19.74 -15.54
CA ILE A 470 -1.58 -18.99 -15.40
C ILE A 470 -2.49 -19.28 -16.61
N VAL A 471 -3.64 -19.91 -16.39
CA VAL A 471 -4.47 -20.46 -17.50
C VAL A 471 -5.61 -19.55 -17.97
N ASN A 472 -6.14 -18.67 -17.10
CA ASN A 472 -7.25 -17.75 -17.44
C ASN A 472 -6.89 -16.27 -17.20
N GLY A 473 -5.60 -15.92 -17.30
CA GLY A 473 -5.12 -14.57 -17.02
C GLY A 473 -5.68 -13.48 -17.95
N GLN A 474 -6.24 -13.85 -19.10
CA GLN A 474 -6.86 -12.90 -20.05
C GLN A 474 -8.29 -12.48 -19.66
N ARG A 475 -8.90 -13.13 -18.66
CA ARG A 475 -10.24 -12.77 -18.19
C ARG A 475 -10.12 -11.55 -17.27
N GLY A 476 -11.15 -10.71 -17.26
CA GLY A 476 -11.25 -9.66 -16.26
C GLY A 476 -11.27 -10.26 -14.87
N VAL A 477 -10.46 -9.72 -13.95
CA VAL A 477 -10.38 -10.20 -12.56
C VAL A 477 -10.58 -9.03 -11.61
N THR A 478 -11.52 -9.17 -10.70
CA THR A 478 -11.78 -8.17 -9.65
C THR A 478 -11.40 -8.70 -8.28
N HIS A 479 -11.61 -10.01 -8.08
CA HIS A 479 -11.35 -10.70 -6.83
C HIS A 479 -10.61 -12.00 -7.12
N VAL A 480 -9.83 -12.43 -6.13
CA VAL A 480 -9.04 -13.64 -6.17
C VAL A 480 -9.30 -14.44 -4.90
N ARG A 481 -9.55 -15.75 -5.07
CA ARG A 481 -9.64 -16.72 -3.98
C ARG A 481 -8.34 -17.51 -3.94
N ILE A 482 -7.64 -17.44 -2.83
CA ILE A 482 -6.42 -18.22 -2.57
C ILE A 482 -6.82 -19.36 -1.65
N SER A 483 -6.66 -20.59 -2.12
CA SER A 483 -6.94 -21.80 -1.33
C SER A 483 -5.63 -22.52 -1.01
N ILE A 484 -5.40 -22.79 0.27
CA ILE A 484 -4.24 -23.53 0.78
C ILE A 484 -4.67 -24.92 1.26
N THR A 485 -3.88 -25.95 0.97
CA THR A 485 -4.22 -27.34 1.28
C THR A 485 -3.14 -28.04 2.11
N PRO A 486 -3.51 -28.80 3.16
CA PRO A 486 -4.84 -28.86 3.80
C PRO A 486 -5.13 -27.66 4.72
N ASP A 487 -4.08 -27.02 5.21
CA ASP A 487 -4.01 -25.92 6.17
C ASP A 487 -2.59 -25.34 6.12
N GLY A 488 -2.33 -24.22 6.82
CA GLY A 488 -0.99 -23.67 7.00
C GLY A 488 -0.95 -22.15 6.89
N GLY A 489 0.24 -21.60 6.64
CA GLY A 489 0.42 -20.16 6.47
C GLY A 489 1.25 -19.73 5.26
N ILE A 490 0.90 -18.55 4.75
CA ILE A 490 1.59 -17.84 3.67
C ILE A 490 1.88 -16.40 4.10
N SER A 491 3.00 -15.88 3.64
CA SER A 491 3.49 -14.55 3.99
C SER A 491 2.89 -13.47 3.08
N ARG A 492 2.99 -13.63 1.75
CA ARG A 492 2.53 -12.63 0.77
C ARG A 492 1.93 -13.29 -0.46
N VAL A 493 1.03 -12.56 -1.12
CA VAL A 493 0.60 -12.85 -2.48
C VAL A 493 0.69 -11.59 -3.31
N ARG A 494 1.44 -11.65 -4.41
CA ARG A 494 1.58 -10.54 -5.37
C ARG A 494 1.01 -10.93 -6.70
N ILE A 495 0.14 -10.12 -7.26
CA ILE A 495 -0.56 -10.39 -8.52
C ILE A 495 -0.30 -9.22 -9.45
N TYR A 496 0.37 -9.47 -10.58
CA TYR A 496 0.73 -8.45 -11.54
C TYR A 496 -0.02 -8.63 -12.86
N GLY A 497 -0.40 -7.53 -13.48
CA GLY A 497 -1.06 -7.49 -14.76
C GLY A 497 -1.38 -6.07 -15.19
N SER A 498 -2.09 -5.91 -16.30
CA SER A 498 -2.65 -4.61 -16.68
C SER A 498 -3.88 -4.29 -15.83
N PRO A 499 -4.00 -3.04 -15.33
CA PRO A 499 -5.14 -2.63 -14.54
C PRO A 499 -6.42 -2.64 -15.38
N ALA A 500 -7.56 -2.91 -14.76
CA ALA A 500 -8.84 -2.74 -15.43
C ALA A 500 -9.07 -1.24 -15.72
N VAL A 501 -9.38 -0.90 -16.97
CA VAL A 501 -9.67 0.49 -17.34
C VAL A 501 -10.93 0.95 -16.58
N PRO A 502 -10.91 2.08 -15.85
CA PRO A 502 -12.13 2.62 -15.27
C PRO A 502 -13.11 2.92 -16.40
N MET A 503 -14.34 2.38 -16.33
CA MET A 503 -15.40 2.83 -17.23
C MET A 503 -15.58 4.34 -17.02
N ARG A 504 -15.12 5.15 -17.99
CA ARG A 504 -15.44 6.58 -18.01
C ARG A 504 -16.96 6.74 -17.97
N SER A 505 -17.46 7.42 -16.95
CA SER A 505 -18.86 7.83 -16.82
C SER A 505 -19.34 8.75 -17.95
N ASP A 506 -18.42 9.27 -18.77
CA ASP A 506 -18.69 10.41 -19.65
C ASP A 506 -19.04 10.03 -21.11
N MET A 507 -19.29 8.74 -21.40
CA MET A 507 -19.77 8.29 -22.71
C MET A 507 -21.23 7.79 -22.71
N ARG A 508 -22.09 8.36 -21.85
CA ARG A 508 -23.55 8.12 -21.91
C ARG A 508 -24.35 9.23 -22.59
N SER A 509 -23.73 10.26 -23.16
CA SER A 509 -24.48 11.39 -23.74
C SER A 509 -24.32 11.61 -25.24
N HIS A 510 -23.71 10.72 -26.02
CA HIS A 510 -23.77 10.80 -27.49
C HIS A 510 -23.71 9.41 -28.13
N LEU A 511 -24.88 8.79 -28.30
CA LEU A 511 -25.30 8.02 -29.48
C LEU A 511 -26.82 7.88 -29.45
#